data_AF-A0A1F6TJ03-F1
#
_entry.id   AF-A0A1F6TJ03-F1
#
_cell.length_a   1.000
_cell.length_b   1.000
_cell.length_c   1.000
_cell.angle_alpha   90.00
_cell.angle_beta   90.00
_cell.angle_gamma   90.00
#
_symmetry.space_group_name_H-M   'P 1'
#
loop_
_entity.id
_entity.type
_entity.pdbx_description
1 polymer ?
#
loop_
_entity_poly.entity_id
_entity_poly.type
_entity_poly.pdbx_seq_one_letter_code
_entity_poly.pdbx_strand_id
1 'polypeptide(L)' 'MPWHVHDLSPSGALVEMDATDLKEGAYVEFVLRFHYKGRSVEHRIPARVMRISPAGVALKFGEYSDAAYTDLVNLLYTM' A
#
# COMPACT_ATOMS: atom_id res chain seq x y z
N MET A 1 -8.95 12.87 -6.15
CA MET A 1 -9.42 11.61 -6.79
C MET A 1 -9.21 10.47 -5.82
N PRO A 2 -10.04 9.41 -5.81
CA PRO A 2 -9.70 8.20 -5.07
C PRO A 2 -8.43 7.58 -5.69
N TRP A 3 -7.49 7.17 -4.86
CA TRP A 3 -6.27 6.49 -5.30
C TRP A 3 -6.58 5.02 -5.62
N HIS A 4 -5.92 4.46 -6.63
CA HIS A 4 -6.10 3.06 -7.04
C HIS A 4 -4.80 2.29 -6.86
N VAL A 5 -4.87 1.05 -6.37
CA VAL A 5 -3.69 0.19 -6.23
C VAL A 5 -3.54 -0.61 -7.51
N HIS A 6 -2.49 -0.33 -8.30
CA HIS A 6 -2.19 -1.07 -9.52
C HIS A 6 -1.50 -2.40 -9.24
N ASP A 7 -0.59 -2.40 -8.27
CA ASP A 7 0.18 -3.57 -7.87
C ASP A 7 0.38 -3.54 -6.35
N LEU A 8 0.32 -4.71 -5.74
CA LEU A 8 0.43 -4.90 -4.30
C LEU A 8 1.22 -6.18 -4.00
N SER A 9 2.21 -6.06 -3.12
CA SER A 9 3.00 -7.16 -2.62
C SER A 9 3.21 -7.02 -1.11
N PRO A 10 3.73 -8.04 -0.41
CA PRO A 10 4.16 -7.88 0.98
C PRO A 10 5.26 -6.82 1.16
N SER A 11 6.01 -6.50 0.11
CA SER A 11 7.15 -5.56 0.22
C SER A 11 6.81 -4.12 -0.15
N GLY A 12 5.64 -3.86 -0.74
CA GLY A 12 5.33 -2.56 -1.32
C GLY A 12 4.13 -2.57 -2.25
N ALA A 13 3.86 -1.40 -2.83
CA ALA A 13 2.73 -1.19 -3.74
C ALA A 13 3.08 -0.17 -4.83
N LEU A 14 2.40 -0.27 -5.97
CA LEU A 14 2.29 0.80 -6.96
C LEU A 14 0.89 1.40 -6.86
N VAL A 15 0.83 2.68 -6.53
CA VAL A 15 -0.44 3.39 -6.32
C VAL A 15 -0.61 4.50 -7.34
N GLU A 16 -1.72 4.46 -8.06
CA GLU A 16 -2.17 5.54 -8.92
C GLU A 16 -2.73 6.67 -8.05
N MET A 17 -1.99 7.77 -7.97
CA MET A 17 -2.43 8.97 -7.27
C MET A 17 -1.72 10.21 -7.82
N ASP A 18 -2.32 11.37 -7.56
CA ASP A 18 -1.63 12.63 -7.72
C ASP A 18 -0.48 12.70 -6.70
N ALA A 19 0.74 12.89 -7.20
CA ALA A 19 1.95 12.99 -6.41
C ALA A 19 2.38 14.44 -6.17
N THR A 20 1.53 15.42 -6.50
CA THR A 20 1.71 16.82 -6.11
C THR A 20 1.90 16.83 -4.58
N ASP A 21 3.09 17.24 -4.13
CA ASP A 21 3.58 17.24 -2.74
C ASP A 21 4.29 15.99 -2.21
N LEU A 22 4.37 14.90 -2.98
CA LEU A 22 5.23 13.76 -2.64
C LEU A 22 6.64 13.95 -3.21
N LYS A 23 7.63 13.42 -2.48
CA LYS A 23 9.03 13.38 -2.91
C LYS A 23 9.56 11.97 -2.79
N GLU A 24 10.44 11.59 -3.71
CA GLU A 24 11.20 10.35 -3.55
C GLU A 24 12.01 10.39 -2.24
N GLY A 25 12.02 9.27 -1.54
CA GLY A 25 12.60 9.13 -0.20
C GLY A 25 11.68 9.57 0.95
N ALA A 26 10.54 10.22 0.68
CA ALA A 26 9.59 10.64 1.71
C ALA A 26 9.02 9.44 2.46
N TYR A 27 8.82 9.61 3.76
CA TYR A 27 8.10 8.65 4.61
C TYR A 27 6.61 8.98 4.58
N VAL A 28 5.80 7.94 4.38
CA VAL A 28 4.33 8.04 4.32
C VAL A 28 3.71 6.87 5.08
N GLU A 29 2.43 7.00 5.46
CA GLU A 29 1.63 5.85 5.89
C GLU A 29 0.77 5.37 4.72
N PHE A 30 0.92 4.11 4.34
CA PHE A 30 0.02 3.44 3.41
C PHE A 30 -1.15 2.84 4.17
N VAL A 31 -2.35 3.35 3.93
CA VAL A 31 -3.58 2.88 4.59
C VAL A 31 -4.27 1.87 3.69
N LEU A 32 -4.14 0.59 4.02
CA LEU A 32 -4.79 -0.50 3.29
C LEU A 32 -6.16 -0.80 3.92
N ARG A 33 -7.23 -0.64 3.14
CA ARG A 33 -8.60 -0.96 3.54
C ARG A 33 -9.20 -1.97 2.58
N PHE A 34 -9.73 -3.07 3.10
CA PHE A 34 -10.40 -4.07 2.27
C PHE A 34 -11.43 -4.86 3.08
N HIS A 35 -12.34 -5.51 2.35
CA HIS A 35 -13.33 -6.41 2.91
C HIS A 35 -12.94 -7.86 2.63
N TYR A 36 -12.84 -8.68 3.68
CA TYR A 36 -12.50 -10.09 3.56
C TYR A 36 -13.32 -10.92 4.53
N LYS A 37 -13.97 -11.99 4.03
CA LYS A 37 -14.80 -12.93 4.83
C LYS A 37 -15.80 -12.22 5.77
N GLY A 38 -16.48 -11.18 5.27
CA GLY A 38 -17.48 -10.42 6.02
C GLY A 38 -16.90 -9.47 7.08
N ARG A 39 -15.59 -9.25 7.09
CA ARG A 39 -14.90 -8.30 7.98
C ARG A 39 -14.31 -7.15 7.18
N SER A 40 -14.41 -5.94 7.72
CA SER A 40 -13.64 -4.78 7.26
C SER A 40 -12.29 -4.78 7.95
N VAL A 41 -11.21 -4.80 7.17
CA VAL A 41 -9.84 -4.76 7.67
C VAL A 41 -9.24 -3.42 7.28
N GLU A 42 -8.59 -2.75 8.24
CA GLU A 42 -7.77 -1.56 8.01
C GLU A 42 -6.39 -1.77 8.65
N HIS A 43 -5.34 -1.59 7.84
CA HIS A 43 -3.97 -1.56 8.32
C HIS A 43 -3.29 -0.27 7.88
N ARG A 44 -2.48 0.30 8.77
CA ARG A 44 -1.56 1.40 8.44
C ARG A 44 -0.16 0.84 8.39
N ILE A 45 0.46 0.93 7.23
CA ILE A 45 1.77 0.34 6.95
C ILE A 45 2.74 1.50 6.70
N PRO A 46 3.78 1.68 7.53
CA PRO A 46 4.84 2.64 7.25
C PRO A 46 5.46 2.34 5.89
N ALA A 47 5.68 3.36 5.07
CA ALA A 47 6.23 3.18 3.74
C ALA A 47 7.16 4.33 3.34
N ARG A 48 8.00 4.05 2.35
CA ARG A 48 8.87 5.04 1.72
C ARG A 48 8.52 5.16 0.25
N VAL A 49 8.43 6.40 -0.24
CA VAL A 49 8.31 6.67 -1.67
C VAL A 49 9.63 6.32 -2.34
N MET A 50 9.62 5.32 -3.22
CA MET A 50 10.81 4.87 -3.93
C MET A 50 10.97 5.54 -5.29
N ARG A 51 9.84 5.78 -5.98
CA ARG A 51 9.82 6.39 -7.31
C ARG A 51 8.48 7.06 -7.57
N ILE A 52 8.51 8.23 -8.22
CA ILE A 52 7.32 8.91 -8.74
C ILE A 52 7.37 8.86 -10.27
N SER A 53 6.28 8.43 -10.91
CA SER A 53 6.21 8.27 -12.36
C SER A 53 4.81 8.54 -12.89
N PRO A 54 4.61 8.68 -14.21
CA PRO A 54 3.28 8.77 -14.80
C PRO A 54 2.38 7.56 -14.51
N ALA A 55 2.96 6.40 -14.19
CA ALA A 55 2.23 5.19 -13.79
C ALA A 55 1.85 5.18 -12.30
N GLY A 56 2.17 6.24 -11.55
CA GLY A 56 1.89 6.38 -10.13
C GLY A 56 3.15 6.36 -9.24
N VAL A 57 2.89 6.17 -7.94
CA VAL A 57 3.86 6.23 -6.85
C VAL A 57 4.22 4.82 -6.40
N ALA A 58 5.50 4.45 -6.55
CA ALA A 58 6.02 3.20 -6.04
C ALA A 58 6.41 3.36 -4.57
N LEU A 59 5.86 2.51 -3.72
CA LEU A 59 6.07 2.49 -2.27
C LEU A 59 6.82 1.23 -1.87
N LYS A 60 7.78 1.36 -0.96
CA LYS A 60 8.37 0.24 -0.22
C LYS A 60 7.86 0.26 1.20
N PHE A 61 7.30 -0.85 1.65
CA PHE A 61 6.83 -0.99 3.03
C PHE A 61 8.02 -1.13 3.98
N GLY A 62 7.87 -0.51 5.16
CA GLY A 62 8.74 -0.71 6.31
C GLY A 62 8.31 -1.95 7.10
N GLU A 63 8.69 -1.97 8.38
CA GLU A 63 8.22 -3.02 9.29
C GLU A 63 6.75 -2.81 9.63
N TYR A 64 6.01 -3.91 9.66
CA TYR A 64 4.61 -3.96 10.07
C TYR A 64 4.34 -5.31 10.76
N SER A 65 3.24 -5.41 11.48
CA SER A 65 2.94 -6.57 12.34
C SER A 65 2.68 -7.85 11.53
N ASP A 66 2.92 -9.00 12.15
CA ASP A 66 2.57 -10.32 11.58
C ASP A 66 1.07 -10.43 11.25
N ALA A 67 0.21 -9.72 11.99
CA ALA A 67 -1.21 -9.63 11.69
C ALA A 67 -1.47 -8.91 10.36
N ALA A 68 -0.83 -7.74 10.16
CA ALA A 68 -0.92 -7.01 8.89
C ALA A 68 -0.33 -7.82 7.72
N TYR A 69 0.76 -8.55 7.95
CA TYR A 69 1.32 -9.48 6.97
C TYR A 69 0.34 -10.58 6.58
N THR A 70 -0.24 -11.26 7.58
CA THR A 70 -1.18 -12.35 7.35
C THR A 70 -2.40 -11.87 6.57
N ASP A 71 -2.96 -10.73 6.94
CA ASP A 71 -4.11 -10.13 6.27
C ASP A 71 -3.79 -9.70 4.83
N LEU A 72 -2.61 -9.12 4.59
CA LEU A 72 -2.14 -8.75 3.26
C LEU A 72 -1.90 -9.99 2.37
N VAL A 73 -1.26 -11.02 2.89
CA VAL A 73 -1.07 -12.30 2.17
C VAL A 73 -2.42 -12.93 1.85
N ASN A 74 -3.35 -12.96 2.81
CA ASN A 74 -4.70 -13.47 2.57
C ASN A 74 -5.41 -12.68 1.45
N LEU A 75 -5.28 -11.35 1.43
CA LEU A 75 -5.82 -10.53 0.34
C LEU A 75 -5.22 -10.93 -1.01
N LEU A 76 -3.90 -11.11 -1.10
CA LEU A 76 -3.20 -11.40 -2.35
C LEU A 76 -3.49 -12.80 -2.93
N TYR A 77 -3.68 -13.81 -2.07
CA TYR A 77 -3.85 -15.21 -2.50
C TYR A 77 -5.30 -15.71 -2.45
N THR A 78 -6.25 -14.89 -1.98
CA THR A 78 -7.68 -15.23 -2.03
C THR A 78 -8.45 -14.41 -3.08
N MET A 79 -7.75 -13.57 -3.85
CA MET A 79 -8.31 -12.96 -5.08
C MET A 79 -8.27 -13.94 -6.25
#